data_AF-X1CH10-F1
#
_entry.id   AF-X1CH10-F1
#
_cell.length_a   1.000
_cell.length_b   1.000
_cell.length_c   1.000
_cell.angle_alpha   90.00
_cell.angle_beta   90.00
_cell.angle_gamma   90.00
#
_symmetry.space_group_name_H-M   'P 1'
#
loop_
_entity.id
_entity.type
_entity.pdbx_description
1 polymer ?
#
loop_
_entity_poly.entity_id
_entity_poly.type
_entity_poly.pdbx_seq_one_letter_code
_entity_poly.pdbx_strand_id
1 'polypeptide(L)'
;MKYVLITLSGGIIDQVTFYDDPYIAVGNLAKYVMDMNPEKNDAVVYGPDGIVANAKSFMDENDQFIHGAAVIDSNDEQIYVIADPCYNLVFFAKGQHNKPFEFADNLRAVTILERMRKDHGVHIKLYRIEPVNSPVASKTQLEQYHKDRDIKDFQYSLIEEYLK
;
A
#
# COMPACT_ATOMS: atom_id res chain seq x y z
N MET A 1 27.96 8.05 -19.10
CA MET A 1 27.63 9.37 -18.51
C MET A 1 27.44 9.15 -17.02
N LYS A 2 27.92 10.05 -16.16
CA LYS A 2 27.95 9.79 -14.71
C LYS A 2 26.65 10.24 -14.04
N TYR A 3 26.02 9.30 -13.35
CA TYR A 3 24.95 9.52 -12.37
C TYR A 3 25.58 9.66 -10.99
N VAL A 4 24.92 10.39 -10.10
CA VAL A 4 25.43 10.61 -8.74
C VAL A 4 24.31 10.42 -7.73
N LEU A 5 24.54 9.52 -6.76
CA LEU A 5 23.74 9.40 -5.56
C LEU A 5 24.35 10.29 -4.48
N ILE A 6 23.55 11.19 -3.95
CA ILE A 6 23.91 12.05 -2.81
C ILE A 6 23.02 11.64 -1.64
N THR A 7 23.61 11.33 -0.50
CA THR A 7 22.90 11.12 0.77
C THR A 7 23.12 12.30 1.69
N LEU A 8 22.09 12.67 2.43
CA LEU A 8 22.11 13.72 3.44
C LEU A 8 21.83 13.13 4.82
N SER A 9 22.44 13.71 5.85
CA SER A 9 22.15 13.45 7.26
C SER A 9 22.21 14.76 8.04
N GLY A 10 21.16 15.09 8.79
CA GLY A 10 21.07 16.35 9.54
C GLY A 10 21.13 17.61 8.67
N GLY A 11 20.76 17.50 7.38
CA GLY A 11 20.79 18.62 6.43
C GLY A 11 22.15 18.90 5.78
N ILE A 12 23.16 18.05 6.00
CA ILE A 12 24.47 18.13 5.33
C ILE A 12 24.71 16.91 4.46
N ILE A 13 25.59 17.05 3.46
CA ILE A 13 26.01 15.94 2.60
C ILE A 13 26.80 14.94 3.44
N ASP A 14 26.30 13.71 3.50
CA ASP A 14 26.96 12.59 4.17
C ASP A 14 27.85 11.83 3.18
N GLN A 15 27.28 11.38 2.06
CA GLN A 15 28.03 10.67 1.02
C GLN A 15 27.65 11.09 -0.40
N VAL A 16 28.61 10.92 -1.32
CA VAL A 16 28.45 11.14 -2.76
C VAL A 16 29.07 9.96 -3.49
N THR A 17 28.25 9.22 -4.25
CA THR A 17 28.70 8.05 -5.02
C THR A 17 28.35 8.21 -6.49
N PHE A 18 29.33 8.00 -7.37
CA PHE A 18 29.16 8.10 -8.81
C PHE A 18 28.93 6.74 -9.46
N TYR A 19 28.08 6.71 -10.47
CA TYR A 19 27.73 5.51 -11.23
C TYR A 19 27.77 5.80 -12.72
N ASP A 20 28.16 4.82 -13.52
CA ASP A 20 28.06 4.91 -14.98
C ASP A 20 26.70 4.42 -15.51
N ASP A 21 25.94 3.71 -14.68
CA ASP A 21 24.64 3.11 -15.00
C ASP A 21 23.53 3.71 -14.11
N PRO A 22 22.44 4.26 -14.67
CA PRO A 22 21.34 4.80 -13.90
C PRO A 22 20.61 3.75 -13.06
N TYR A 23 20.48 2.51 -13.54
CA TYR A 23 19.77 1.45 -12.83
C TYR A 23 20.51 1.05 -11.54
N ILE A 24 21.83 1.06 -11.56
CA ILE A 24 22.65 0.80 -10.36
C ILE A 24 22.51 1.96 -9.37
N ALA A 25 22.56 3.21 -9.84
CA ALA A 25 22.39 4.39 -9.00
C ALA A 25 21.02 4.39 -8.29
N VAL A 26 19.95 4.13 -9.04
CA VAL A 26 18.58 4.05 -8.53
C VAL A 26 18.38 2.84 -7.62
N GLY A 27 18.98 1.69 -7.95
CA GLY A 27 18.93 0.50 -7.09
C GLY A 27 19.61 0.72 -5.73
N ASN A 28 20.71 1.48 -5.68
CA ASN A 28 21.37 1.82 -4.43
C ASN A 28 20.63 2.93 -3.65
N LEU A 29 19.95 3.85 -4.34
CA LEU A 29 18.99 4.75 -3.69
C LEU A 29 17.89 3.94 -2.99
N ALA A 30 17.28 2.96 -3.66
CA ALA A 30 16.23 2.12 -3.09
C ALA A 30 16.70 1.39 -1.82
N LYS A 31 17.91 0.80 -1.86
CA LYS A 31 18.50 0.15 -0.67
C LYS A 31 18.73 1.13 0.48
N TYR A 32 19.25 2.31 0.20
CA TYR A 32 19.46 3.34 1.22
C TYR A 32 18.13 3.76 1.88
N VAL A 33 17.08 3.94 1.07
CA VAL A 33 15.75 4.32 1.56
C VAL A 33 15.14 3.28 2.50
N MET A 34 15.46 1.98 2.35
CA MET A 34 14.96 0.92 3.25
C MET A 34 15.43 1.09 4.70
N ASP A 35 16.66 1.58 4.89
CA ASP A 35 17.33 1.60 6.20
C ASP A 35 17.46 3.02 6.78
N MET A 36 17.08 4.06 6.03
CA MET A 36 17.30 5.44 6.45
C MET A 36 16.26 5.93 7.47
N ASN A 37 16.65 6.85 8.34
CA ASN A 37 15.71 7.61 9.18
C ASN A 37 15.18 8.81 8.39
N PRO A 38 13.90 8.85 7.98
CA PRO A 38 13.36 9.91 7.11
C PRO A 38 13.26 11.28 7.79
N GLU A 39 13.32 11.36 9.13
CA GLU A 39 13.34 12.64 9.84
C GLU A 39 14.73 13.28 9.82
N LYS A 40 15.78 12.47 9.66
CA LYS A 40 17.17 12.91 9.76
C LYS A 40 17.92 12.83 8.45
N ASN A 41 17.50 11.95 7.55
CA ASN A 41 18.22 11.59 6.35
C ASN A 41 17.39 11.85 5.10
N ASP A 42 18.07 12.15 4.00
CA ASP A 42 17.48 12.27 2.67
C ASP A 42 18.45 11.70 1.63
N ALA A 43 17.99 11.43 0.42
CA ALA A 43 18.86 11.01 -0.67
C ALA A 43 18.28 11.35 -2.04
N VAL A 44 19.16 11.58 -3.01
CA VAL A 44 18.79 11.94 -4.38
C VAL A 44 19.80 11.40 -5.39
N VAL A 45 19.29 10.90 -6.51
CA VAL A 45 20.06 10.53 -7.69
C VAL A 45 19.90 11.63 -8.73
N TYR A 46 21.03 12.20 -9.15
CA TYR A 46 21.11 13.09 -10.30
C TYR A 46 21.74 12.39 -11.50
N GLY A 47 21.26 12.77 -12.68
CA GLY A 47 21.85 12.47 -13.97
C GLY A 47 22.17 13.75 -14.75
N PRO A 48 22.64 13.61 -15.99
CA PRO A 48 22.99 14.75 -16.84
C PRO A 48 21.85 15.77 -17.04
N ASP A 49 20.61 15.28 -17.06
CA ASP A 49 19.41 16.08 -17.32
C ASP A 49 18.70 16.54 -16.03
N GLY A 50 19.32 16.34 -14.85
CA GLY A 50 18.78 16.76 -13.57
C GLY A 50 18.43 15.60 -12.63
N ILE A 51 17.40 15.79 -11.79
CA ILE A 51 16.98 14.78 -10.81
C ILE A 51 16.42 13.57 -11.55
N VAL A 52 16.97 12.40 -11.27
CA VAL A 52 16.47 11.11 -11.78
C VAL A 52 15.48 10.50 -10.80
N ALA A 53 15.82 10.50 -9.50
CA ALA A 53 14.94 10.03 -8.43
C ALA A 53 15.38 10.60 -7.08
N ASN A 54 14.49 10.67 -6.11
CA ASN A 54 14.83 11.04 -4.73
C ASN A 54 14.11 10.13 -3.71
N ALA A 55 14.60 10.16 -2.47
CA ALA A 55 14.12 9.31 -1.40
C ALA A 55 12.63 9.54 -1.09
N LYS A 56 12.19 10.80 -1.14
CA LYS A 56 10.78 11.16 -0.93
C LYS A 56 9.87 10.52 -1.97
N SER A 57 10.20 10.64 -3.26
CA SER A 57 9.47 9.98 -4.34
C SER A 57 9.49 8.46 -4.18
N PHE A 58 10.59 7.87 -3.73
CA PHE A 58 10.65 6.43 -3.47
C PHE A 58 9.68 5.99 -2.36
N MET A 59 9.61 6.73 -1.25
CA MET A 59 8.69 6.47 -0.14
C MET A 59 7.23 6.75 -0.51
N ASP A 60 6.97 7.77 -1.33
CA ASP A 60 5.62 8.16 -1.76
C ASP A 60 5.05 7.27 -2.88
N GLU A 61 5.89 6.53 -3.63
CA GLU A 61 5.46 5.70 -4.77
C GLU A 61 5.49 4.20 -4.50
N ASN A 62 6.18 3.76 -3.45
CA ASN A 62 6.35 2.36 -3.11
C ASN A 62 6.04 2.13 -1.62
N ASP A 63 4.82 1.65 -1.34
CA ASP A 63 4.32 1.39 0.03
C ASP A 63 5.27 0.51 0.88
N GLN A 64 6.13 -0.28 0.25
CA GLN A 64 7.14 -1.14 0.89
C GLN A 64 8.24 -0.36 1.65
N PHE A 65 8.36 0.95 1.47
CA PHE A 65 9.37 1.79 2.15
C PHE A 65 8.77 2.72 3.22
N ILE A 66 7.47 2.65 3.49
CA ILE A 66 6.85 3.40 4.59
C ILE A 66 7.03 2.57 5.87
N HIS A 67 7.97 2.95 6.74
CA HIS A 67 8.04 2.41 8.09
C HIS A 67 6.74 2.74 8.86
N GLY A 68 5.88 1.73 9.02
CA GLY A 68 4.58 1.86 9.68
C GLY A 68 3.37 1.73 8.75
N ALA A 69 3.56 1.69 7.42
CA ALA A 69 2.65 0.88 6.64
C ALA A 69 2.90 -0.55 7.11
N ALA A 70 1.86 -1.25 7.56
CA ALA A 70 1.96 -2.69 7.66
C ALA A 70 2.55 -3.14 6.33
N VAL A 71 3.75 -3.72 6.38
CA VAL A 71 4.14 -4.70 5.40
C VAL A 71 3.01 -5.71 5.50
N ILE A 72 1.98 -5.54 4.66
CA ILE A 72 1.18 -6.65 4.22
C ILE A 72 2.21 -7.38 3.39
N ASP A 73 3.00 -8.20 4.10
CA ASP A 73 3.78 -9.26 3.53
C ASP A 73 2.83 -9.82 2.49
N SER A 74 3.28 -9.98 1.25
CA SER A 74 2.54 -10.78 0.29
C SER A 74 2.55 -12.26 0.70
N ASN A 75 2.43 -12.55 2.00
CA ASN A 75 1.55 -13.61 2.42
C ASN A 75 0.20 -13.28 1.77
N ASP A 76 -0.39 -14.25 1.09
CA ASP A 76 -1.78 -14.24 0.67
C ASP A 76 -2.70 -14.21 1.92
N GLU A 77 -2.50 -13.28 2.86
CA GLU A 77 -3.43 -13.02 3.94
C GLU A 77 -4.67 -12.40 3.30
N GLN A 78 -5.63 -13.27 3.07
CA GLN A 78 -6.91 -12.91 2.51
C GLN A 78 -7.61 -11.93 3.47
N ILE A 79 -7.74 -10.68 3.04
CA ILE A 79 -8.43 -9.64 3.80
C ILE A 79 -9.93 -9.76 3.53
N TYR A 80 -10.70 -10.08 4.57
CA TYR A 80 -12.16 -10.10 4.53
C TYR A 80 -12.72 -8.77 5.02
N VAL A 81 -13.69 -8.23 4.29
CA VAL A 81 -14.40 -7.01 4.68
C VAL A 81 -15.89 -7.33 4.80
N ILE A 82 -16.47 -7.08 5.99
CA ILE A 82 -17.91 -7.21 6.20
C ILE A 82 -18.57 -5.91 5.71
N ALA A 83 -19.48 -6.05 4.76
CA ALA A 83 -20.15 -4.96 4.08
C ALA A 83 -21.63 -5.26 3.91
N ASP A 84 -22.48 -4.25 4.05
CA ASP A 84 -23.85 -4.33 3.55
C ASP A 84 -23.81 -4.02 2.04
N PRO A 85 -24.13 -4.98 1.15
CA PRO A 85 -24.12 -4.74 -0.29
C PRO A 85 -25.14 -3.67 -0.74
N CYS A 86 -26.10 -3.32 0.13
CA CYS A 86 -27.05 -2.23 -0.10
C CYS A 86 -26.48 -0.85 0.29
N TYR A 87 -25.31 -0.79 0.93
CA TYR A 87 -24.60 0.44 1.28
C TYR A 87 -23.19 0.48 0.67
N ASN A 88 -22.94 1.46 -0.19
CA ASN A 88 -21.71 1.58 -0.98
C ASN A 88 -20.47 2.09 -0.18
N LEU A 89 -20.51 2.09 1.16
CA LEU A 89 -19.59 2.86 2.03
C LEU A 89 -18.35 2.10 2.52
N VAL A 90 -17.98 0.99 1.89
CA VAL A 90 -17.11 -0.03 2.49
C VAL A 90 -15.63 0.36 2.56
N PHE A 91 -15.16 1.28 1.72
CA PHE A 91 -13.78 1.76 1.74
C PHE A 91 -13.74 3.24 2.09
N PHE A 92 -13.45 3.57 3.35
CA PHE A 92 -13.07 4.92 3.74
C PHE A 92 -11.69 5.26 3.14
N ALA A 93 -11.65 5.53 1.85
CA ALA A 93 -10.50 6.14 1.20
C ALA A 93 -10.49 7.64 1.56
N LYS A 94 -9.31 8.18 1.91
CA LYS A 94 -9.12 9.63 2.12
C LYS A 94 -9.63 10.40 0.90
N GLY A 95 -10.84 10.94 1.00
CA GLY A 95 -11.48 11.79 0.00
C GLY A 95 -12.00 13.06 0.66
N GLN A 96 -12.01 14.15 -0.12
CA GLN A 96 -12.64 15.40 0.27
C GLN A 96 -14.11 15.09 0.59
N HIS A 97 -14.51 15.23 1.87
CA HIS A 97 -15.85 14.97 2.41
C HIS A 97 -16.22 13.53 2.85
N ASN A 98 -15.28 12.63 3.15
CA ASN A 98 -15.59 11.32 3.77
C ASN A 98 -16.58 10.44 2.97
N LYS A 99 -16.59 10.54 1.63
CA LYS A 99 -17.37 9.65 0.76
C LYS A 99 -16.43 8.84 -0.14
N PRO A 100 -16.62 7.52 -0.27
CA PRO A 100 -15.90 6.74 -1.26
C PRO A 100 -16.20 7.25 -2.67
N PHE A 101 -15.20 7.19 -3.54
CA PHE A 101 -15.41 7.39 -4.96
C PHE A 101 -15.98 6.09 -5.55
N GLU A 102 -17.26 6.12 -5.87
CA GLU A 102 -17.98 4.99 -6.45
C GLU A 102 -17.96 5.08 -7.98
N PHE A 103 -17.58 4.00 -8.66
CA PHE A 103 -17.60 3.91 -10.12
C PHE A 103 -18.26 2.61 -10.57
N ALA A 104 -19.45 2.71 -11.16
CA ALA A 104 -20.11 1.59 -11.84
C ALA A 104 -19.52 1.30 -13.24
N ASP A 105 -18.75 2.24 -13.79
CA ASP A 105 -18.11 2.14 -15.09
C ASP A 105 -16.59 2.10 -14.93
N ASN A 106 -15.98 1.03 -15.43
CA ASN A 106 -14.55 0.79 -15.39
C ASN A 106 -13.76 1.91 -16.08
N LEU A 107 -14.28 2.46 -17.19
CA LEU A 107 -13.62 3.55 -17.93
C LEU A 107 -13.57 4.82 -17.09
N ARG A 108 -14.68 5.12 -16.40
CA ARG A 108 -14.74 6.24 -15.47
C ARG A 108 -13.81 6.05 -14.27
N ALA A 109 -13.74 4.84 -13.71
CA ALA A 109 -12.85 4.53 -12.59
C ALA A 109 -11.38 4.79 -12.93
N VAL A 110 -10.91 4.27 -14.08
CA VAL A 110 -9.52 4.45 -14.53
C VAL A 110 -9.23 5.91 -14.89
N THR A 111 -10.20 6.63 -15.48
CA THR A 111 -10.06 8.06 -15.79
C THR A 111 -9.89 8.90 -14.53
N ILE A 112 -10.65 8.62 -13.48
CA ILE A 112 -10.50 9.35 -12.22
C ILE A 112 -9.22 8.94 -11.48
N LEU A 113 -8.85 7.66 -11.51
CA LEU A 113 -7.57 7.19 -10.96
C LEU A 113 -6.39 7.97 -11.56
N GLU A 114 -6.39 8.18 -12.87
CA GLU A 114 -5.35 8.96 -13.56
C GLU A 114 -5.26 10.39 -13.03
N ARG A 115 -6.39 11.08 -12.87
CA ARG A 115 -6.43 12.42 -12.29
C ARG A 115 -5.93 12.45 -10.85
N MET A 116 -6.41 11.51 -10.04
CA MET A 116 -5.98 11.42 -8.63
C MET A 116 -4.47 11.16 -8.54
N ARG A 117 -3.90 10.34 -9.43
CA ARG A 117 -2.46 10.07 -9.46
C ARG A 117 -1.63 11.25 -9.94
N LYS A 118 -2.16 12.08 -10.85
CA LYS A 118 -1.53 13.36 -11.21
C LYS A 118 -1.49 14.32 -10.03
N ASP A 119 -2.56 14.37 -9.25
CA ASP A 119 -2.72 15.33 -8.16
C ASP A 119 -1.99 14.88 -6.87
N HIS A 120 -1.94 13.57 -6.61
CA HIS A 120 -1.51 13.03 -5.31
C HIS A 120 -0.42 11.96 -5.40
N GLY A 121 0.02 11.55 -6.60
CA GLY A 121 1.06 10.53 -6.79
C GLY A 121 0.52 9.13 -7.08
N VAL A 122 1.42 8.23 -7.49
CA VAL A 122 1.05 6.91 -8.06
C VAL A 122 0.72 5.82 -7.05
N HIS A 123 0.93 6.05 -5.75
CA HIS A 123 0.58 5.09 -4.68
C HIS A 123 -0.93 4.81 -4.58
N ILE A 124 -1.78 5.69 -5.12
CA ILE A 124 -3.22 5.45 -5.16
C ILE A 124 -3.49 4.24 -6.07
N LYS A 125 -4.10 3.20 -5.52
CA LYS A 125 -4.43 1.95 -6.22
C LYS A 125 -5.93 1.84 -6.46
N LEU A 126 -6.31 1.13 -7.51
CA LEU A 126 -7.69 0.77 -7.80
C LEU A 126 -7.95 -0.65 -7.30
N TYR A 127 -8.97 -0.82 -6.46
CA TYR A 127 -9.37 -2.11 -5.92
C TYR A 127 -10.75 -2.49 -6.45
N ARG A 128 -10.94 -3.78 -6.73
CA ARG A 128 -12.24 -4.38 -7.01
C ARG A 128 -12.64 -5.25 -5.82
N ILE A 129 -13.83 -5.03 -5.31
CA ILE A 129 -14.40 -5.80 -4.20
C ILE A 129 -15.29 -6.87 -4.81
N GLU A 130 -15.05 -8.13 -4.46
CA GLU A 130 -15.87 -9.25 -4.92
C GLU A 130 -16.47 -9.97 -3.71
N PRO A 131 -17.78 -10.30 -3.73
CA PRO A 131 -18.38 -11.10 -2.68
C PRO A 131 -17.70 -12.46 -2.54
N VAL A 132 -17.53 -12.91 -1.31
CA VAL A 132 -17.07 -14.25 -1.01
C VAL A 132 -18.22 -15.22 -1.28
N ASN A 133 -18.02 -16.15 -2.22
CA ASN A 133 -19.06 -17.11 -2.64
C ASN A 133 -18.70 -18.56 -2.30
N SER A 134 -17.73 -18.77 -1.41
CA SER A 134 -17.25 -20.09 -0.99
C SER A 134 -16.93 -20.10 0.50
N PRO A 135 -16.98 -21.27 1.16
CA PRO A 135 -16.56 -21.39 2.55
C PRO A 135 -15.13 -20.89 2.79
N VAL A 136 -14.93 -20.14 3.86
CA VAL A 136 -13.64 -19.53 4.24
C VAL A 136 -13.10 -20.02 5.57
N ALA A 137 -13.93 -20.66 6.38
CA ALA A 137 -13.52 -21.22 7.67
C ALA A 137 -14.14 -22.60 7.88
N SER A 138 -13.47 -23.45 8.66
CA SER A 138 -14.10 -24.68 9.16
C SER A 138 -15.00 -24.35 10.35
N LYS A 139 -16.18 -24.97 10.39
CA LYS A 139 -17.07 -24.86 11.57
C LYS A 139 -16.37 -25.26 12.87
N THR A 140 -15.60 -26.35 12.85
CA THR A 140 -14.86 -26.85 14.02
C THR A 140 -13.81 -25.85 14.51
N GLN A 141 -13.10 -25.19 13.58
CA GLN A 141 -12.13 -24.15 13.94
C GLN A 141 -12.82 -22.93 14.57
N LEU A 142 -13.99 -22.56 14.05
CA LEU A 142 -14.77 -21.43 14.57
C LEU A 142 -15.35 -21.75 15.96
N GLU A 143 -15.85 -22.96 16.18
CA GLU A 143 -16.32 -23.41 17.49
C GLU A 143 -15.20 -23.39 18.55
N GLN A 144 -14.01 -23.86 18.18
CA GLN A 144 -12.84 -23.81 19.06
C GLN A 144 -12.44 -22.36 19.38
N TYR A 145 -12.40 -21.50 18.36
CA TYR A 145 -12.14 -20.06 18.51
C TYR A 145 -13.13 -19.39 19.47
N HIS A 146 -14.43 -19.73 19.38
CA HIS A 146 -15.46 -19.19 20.26
C HIS A 146 -15.31 -19.70 21.69
N LYS A 147 -15.02 -20.99 21.86
CA LYS A 147 -14.78 -21.59 23.18
C LYS A 147 -13.59 -20.95 23.89
N ASP A 148 -12.50 -20.72 23.16
CA ASP A 148 -11.28 -20.11 23.70
C ASP A 148 -11.48 -18.64 24.11
N ARG A 149 -12.50 -17.97 23.55
CA ARG A 149 -12.86 -16.57 23.85
C ARG A 149 -14.14 -16.40 24.66
N ASP A 150 -14.72 -17.49 25.17
CA ASP A 150 -16.02 -17.50 25.88
C ASP A 150 -17.15 -16.77 25.12
N ILE A 151 -17.16 -16.86 23.78
CA ILE A 151 -18.24 -16.29 22.96
C ILE A 151 -19.46 -17.20 23.06
N LYS A 152 -20.52 -16.67 23.66
CA LYS A 152 -21.81 -17.35 23.86
C LYS A 152 -22.85 -16.81 22.86
N ASP A 153 -23.90 -17.59 22.63
CA ASP A 153 -25.07 -17.23 21.81
C ASP A 153 -24.80 -16.94 20.31
N PHE A 154 -23.69 -17.46 19.76
CA PHE A 154 -23.38 -17.33 18.33
C PHE A 154 -24.32 -18.17 17.45
N GLN A 155 -24.97 -17.55 16.46
CA GLN A 155 -25.91 -18.21 15.55
C GLN A 155 -25.23 -18.66 14.25
N TYR A 156 -24.74 -19.90 14.21
CA TYR A 156 -24.06 -20.46 13.04
C TYR A 156 -24.92 -20.52 11.77
N SER A 157 -26.25 -20.62 11.92
CA SER A 157 -27.18 -20.67 10.78
C SER A 157 -27.23 -19.36 9.98
N LEU A 158 -26.73 -18.24 10.52
CA LEU A 158 -26.71 -16.95 9.82
C LEU A 158 -25.50 -16.78 8.89
N ILE A 159 -24.54 -17.71 8.93
CA ILE A 159 -23.27 -17.62 8.19
C ILE A 159 -22.85 -18.96 7.58
N GLU A 160 -23.78 -19.91 7.46
CA GLU A 160 -23.47 -21.29 7.08
C GLU A 160 -22.84 -21.39 5.69
N GLU A 161 -23.16 -20.46 4.79
CA GLU A 161 -22.60 -20.35 3.45
C GLU A 161 -21.08 -20.07 3.44
N TYR A 162 -20.54 -19.57 4.55
CA TYR A 162 -19.12 -19.28 4.73
C TYR A 162 -18.37 -20.37 5.50
N LEU A 163 -19.04 -21.45 5.91
CA LEU A 163 -18.48 -22.51 6.73
C LEU A 163 -18.37 -23.85 6.00
N LYS A 164 -17.21 -24.51 6.15
CA LYS A 164 -16.95 -25.88 5.72
C LYS A 164 -17.18 -26.88 6.84
#